data_AF-A0AAJ0IUP2-F1
#
_entry.id   AF-A0AAJ0IUP2-F1
#
_cell.length_a   1.000
_cell.length_b   1.000
_cell.length_c   1.000
_cell.angle_alpha   90.00
_cell.angle_beta   90.00
_cell.angle_gamma   90.00
#
_symmetry.space_group_name_H-M   'P 1'
#
loop_
_entity.id
_entity.type
_entity.pdbx_description
1 polymer ?
#
loop_
_entity_poly.entity_id
_entity_poly.type
_entity_poly.pdbx_seq_one_letter_code
_entity_poly.pdbx_strand_id
1 'polypeptide(L)'
;MAGLWAALAACPAFAQSNAATCGAGDVAAVAAIATSGVAGGDAAAVSADLMVAQTCKPWPNDPAIGLAAIAFAGDAQTSPGERDLELRMAMLDAASGKVLAFYAQDMGEDAAFELAADSLRLDTARYDLAKG
;
A
#
# COMPACT_ATOMS: atom_id res chain seq x y z
N MET A 1 25.70 -39.49 -35.74
CA MET A 1 24.32 -38.99 -35.71
C MET A 1 24.16 -38.24 -34.40
N ALA A 2 24.06 -36.91 -34.50
CA ALA A 2 24.18 -35.96 -33.39
C ALA A 2 22.92 -35.94 -32.52
N GLY A 3 23.08 -35.63 -31.24
CA GLY A 3 21.99 -35.39 -30.31
C GLY A 3 22.44 -34.54 -29.14
N LEU A 4 22.80 -33.28 -29.39
CA LEU A 4 22.99 -32.29 -28.33
C LEU A 4 21.61 -31.83 -27.85
N TRP A 5 21.21 -32.31 -26.67
CA TRP A 5 20.04 -31.81 -25.95
C TRP A 5 20.46 -30.59 -25.13
N ALA A 6 20.11 -29.40 -25.59
CA ALA A 6 20.23 -28.17 -24.82
C ALA A 6 19.13 -28.15 -23.75
N ALA A 7 19.51 -28.29 -22.48
CA ALA A 7 18.62 -28.02 -21.37
C ALA A 7 18.46 -26.49 -21.25
N LEU A 8 17.29 -25.95 -21.60
CA LEU A 8 16.93 -24.58 -21.24
C LEU A 8 16.74 -24.53 -19.72
N ALA A 9 17.74 -24.00 -19.02
CA ALA A 9 17.58 -23.58 -17.63
C ALA A 9 16.52 -22.47 -17.59
N ALA A 10 15.35 -22.77 -17.06
CA ALA A 10 14.33 -21.77 -16.79
C ALA A 10 14.86 -20.83 -15.71
N CYS A 11 15.26 -19.61 -16.10
CA CYS A 11 15.46 -18.52 -15.16
C CYS A 11 14.12 -18.27 -14.44
N PRO A 12 14.06 -18.34 -13.10
CA PRO A 12 12.90 -17.83 -12.41
C PRO A 12 12.98 -16.30 -12.53
N ALA A 13 12.29 -15.75 -13.53
CA ALA A 13 12.01 -14.32 -13.57
C ALA A 13 11.06 -14.02 -12.41
N PHE A 14 11.58 -13.73 -11.22
CA PHE A 14 10.80 -13.16 -10.13
C PHE A 14 10.47 -11.70 -10.46
N ALA A 15 9.58 -11.50 -11.42
CA ALA A 15 8.86 -10.25 -11.58
C ALA A 15 7.57 -10.36 -10.76
N GLN A 16 7.66 -10.33 -9.43
CA GLN A 16 6.46 -10.16 -8.60
C GLN A 16 6.18 -8.66 -8.47
N SER A 17 5.51 -8.11 -9.46
CA SER A 17 4.77 -6.84 -9.35
C SER A 17 3.28 -7.11 -9.14
N ASN A 18 2.94 -8.07 -8.29
CA ASN A 18 1.60 -8.15 -7.76
C ASN A 18 1.56 -7.19 -6.58
N ALA A 19 0.64 -6.23 -6.54
CA ALA A 19 0.37 -5.52 -5.31
C ALA A 19 0.15 -6.57 -4.22
N ALA A 20 1.04 -6.62 -3.23
CA ALA A 20 0.91 -7.61 -2.19
C ALA A 20 -0.22 -7.17 -1.27
N THR A 21 -1.08 -8.10 -0.88
CA THR A 21 -2.07 -7.89 0.17
C THR A 21 -1.35 -7.57 1.47
N CYS A 22 -1.83 -6.58 2.23
CA CYS A 22 -1.31 -6.32 3.56
C CYS A 22 -1.75 -7.42 4.55
N GLY A 23 -0.95 -7.66 5.59
CA GLY A 23 -1.39 -8.53 6.68
C GLY A 23 -2.53 -7.86 7.46
N ALA A 24 -3.49 -8.65 7.98
CA ALA A 24 -4.62 -8.11 8.73
C ALA A 24 -4.18 -7.26 9.95
N GLY A 25 -3.06 -7.64 10.59
CA GLY A 25 -2.46 -6.86 11.67
C GLY A 25 -1.92 -5.50 11.20
N ASP A 26 -1.33 -5.44 10.01
CA ASP A 26 -0.83 -4.19 9.42
C ASP A 26 -1.99 -3.26 9.07
N VAL A 27 -3.06 -3.79 8.47
CA VAL A 27 -4.29 -3.02 8.18
C VAL A 27 -4.88 -2.44 9.46
N ALA A 28 -5.01 -3.26 10.50
CA ALA A 28 -5.52 -2.81 11.79
C ALA A 28 -4.61 -1.75 12.45
N ALA A 29 -3.29 -1.93 12.37
CA ALA A 29 -2.32 -0.97 12.89
C ALA A 29 -2.43 0.38 12.18
N VAL A 30 -2.57 0.39 10.84
CA VAL A 30 -2.72 1.62 10.04
C VAL A 30 -4.08 2.29 10.27
N ALA A 31 -5.15 1.52 10.39
CA ALA A 31 -6.49 2.02 10.68
C ALA A 31 -6.57 2.69 12.06
N ALA A 32 -5.85 2.17 13.06
CA ALA A 32 -5.85 2.69 14.41
C ALA A 32 -5.04 3.98 14.62
N ILE A 33 -4.26 4.43 13.62
CA ILE A 33 -3.48 5.67 13.73
C ILE A 33 -4.45 6.84 13.85
N ALA A 34 -4.20 7.69 14.84
CA ALA A 34 -4.85 8.99 14.96
C ALA A 34 -3.77 10.06 15.17
N THR A 35 -3.80 11.12 14.36
CA THR A 35 -2.85 12.23 14.43
C THR A 35 -3.60 13.55 14.40
N SER A 36 -3.16 14.50 15.23
CA SER A 36 -3.58 15.90 15.18
C SER A 36 -2.36 16.79 14.93
N GLY A 37 -2.40 17.66 13.92
CA GLY A 37 -1.43 18.74 13.78
C GLY A 37 0.03 18.34 13.47
N VAL A 38 0.26 17.26 12.72
CA VAL A 38 1.58 16.92 12.14
C VAL A 38 1.53 16.99 10.61
N ALA A 39 2.69 17.08 9.96
CA ALA A 39 2.78 17.16 8.49
C ALA A 39 2.29 15.86 7.83
N GLY A 40 0.98 15.80 7.54
CA GLY A 40 0.33 14.67 6.89
C GLY A 40 -1.18 14.56 7.09
N GLY A 41 -1.89 15.68 7.25
CA GLY A 41 -3.34 15.72 7.49
C GLY A 41 -3.74 15.43 8.95
N ASP A 42 -4.93 15.87 9.34
CA ASP A 42 -5.58 15.42 10.57
C ASP A 42 -6.26 14.07 10.28
N ALA A 43 -5.97 13.04 11.06
CA ALA A 43 -6.54 11.71 10.88
C ALA A 43 -7.10 11.19 12.20
N ALA A 44 -8.36 10.77 12.22
CA ALA A 44 -8.97 10.08 13.35
C ALA A 44 -8.85 8.56 13.16
N ALA A 45 -8.83 7.75 14.22
CA ALA A 45 -8.83 6.29 14.03
C ALA A 45 -10.08 5.83 13.23
N VAL A 46 -9.88 4.91 12.28
CA VAL A 46 -10.94 4.32 11.44
C VAL A 46 -11.06 2.83 11.70
N SER A 47 -12.20 2.23 11.31
CA SER A 47 -12.36 0.78 11.39
C SER A 47 -11.62 0.09 10.25
N ALA A 48 -10.92 -1.01 10.55
CA ALA A 48 -10.29 -1.84 9.52
C ALA A 48 -11.31 -2.46 8.55
N ASP A 49 -12.56 -2.62 8.98
CA ASP A 49 -13.65 -3.16 8.15
C ASP A 49 -14.06 -2.19 7.01
N LEU A 50 -13.66 -0.93 7.10
CA LEU A 50 -13.91 0.09 6.06
C LEU A 50 -12.83 0.11 4.98
N MET A 51 -11.86 -0.81 5.01
CA MET A 51 -10.82 -0.92 4.00
C MET A 51 -11.43 -1.23 2.62
N VAL A 52 -11.20 -0.35 1.66
CA VAL A 52 -11.69 -0.52 0.28
C VAL A 52 -10.62 -0.98 -0.69
N ALA A 53 -9.37 -0.58 -0.50
CA ALA A 53 -8.24 -0.96 -1.34
C ALA A 53 -6.95 -0.95 -0.53
N GLN A 54 -6.00 -1.80 -0.92
CA GLN A 54 -4.72 -1.90 -0.23
C GLN A 54 -3.58 -2.36 -1.14
N THR A 55 -2.37 -1.98 -0.75
CA THR A 55 -1.14 -2.56 -1.29
C THR A 55 -0.03 -2.43 -0.25
N CYS A 56 0.72 -3.51 -0.06
CA CYS A 56 1.89 -3.54 0.79
C CYS A 56 3.12 -3.96 0.01
N LYS A 57 4.29 -3.42 0.37
CA LYS A 57 5.56 -3.77 -0.27
C LYS A 57 6.74 -3.55 0.69
N PRO A 58 7.76 -4.43 0.71
CA PRO A 58 9.01 -4.14 1.41
C PRO A 58 9.66 -2.86 0.86
N TRP A 59 10.28 -2.08 1.74
CA TRP A 59 11.10 -0.95 1.35
C TRP A 59 12.36 -1.45 0.63
N PRO A 60 12.67 -0.96 -0.58
CA PRO A 60 13.78 -1.52 -1.36
C PRO A 60 15.16 -1.35 -0.73
N ASN A 61 15.37 -0.36 0.14
CA ASN A 61 16.69 -0.10 0.74
C ASN A 61 16.87 -0.79 2.10
N ASP A 62 15.77 -1.20 2.74
CA ASP A 62 15.79 -1.81 4.05
C ASP A 62 14.60 -2.78 4.20
N PRO A 63 14.83 -4.10 4.13
CA PRO A 63 13.75 -5.07 4.25
C PRO A 63 13.14 -5.14 5.66
N ALA A 64 13.76 -4.50 6.67
CA ALA A 64 13.14 -4.34 7.99
C ALA A 64 11.99 -3.31 7.98
N ILE A 65 11.81 -2.58 6.88
CA ILE A 65 10.72 -1.62 6.70
C ILE A 65 9.73 -2.15 5.65
N GLY A 66 8.46 -2.23 6.02
CA GLY A 66 7.34 -2.41 5.12
C GLY A 66 6.71 -1.06 4.78
N LEU A 67 6.17 -0.94 3.57
CA LEU A 67 5.25 0.13 3.19
C LEU A 67 3.85 -0.43 3.06
N ALA A 68 2.87 0.34 3.53
CA ALA A 68 1.46 0.10 3.30
C ALA A 68 0.82 1.36 2.71
N ALA A 69 0.00 1.19 1.67
CA ALA A 69 -0.96 2.19 1.21
C ALA A 69 -2.35 1.57 1.24
N ILE A 70 -3.24 2.14 2.05
CA ILE A 70 -4.56 1.58 2.34
C ILE A 70 -5.59 2.70 2.29
N ALA A 71 -6.64 2.50 1.51
CA ALA A 71 -7.78 3.42 1.47
C ALA A 71 -8.92 2.89 2.34
N PHE A 72 -9.50 3.76 3.16
CA PHE A 72 -10.66 3.47 4.00
C PHE A 72 -11.83 4.33 3.56
N ALA A 73 -13.03 3.77 3.47
CA ALA A 73 -14.23 4.57 3.27
C ALA A 73 -14.69 5.24 4.57
N GLY A 74 -15.36 6.40 4.46
CA GLY A 74 -15.98 7.07 5.61
C GLY A 74 -17.12 6.26 6.23
N ASP A 75 -17.80 5.43 5.44
CA ASP A 75 -18.86 4.52 5.87
C ASP A 75 -18.92 3.26 4.98
N ALA A 76 -19.73 2.27 5.39
CA ALA A 76 -19.83 0.98 4.70
C ALA A 76 -21.01 0.88 3.72
N GLN A 77 -21.84 1.92 3.63
CA GLN A 77 -23.12 1.92 2.91
C GLN A 77 -23.05 2.70 1.59
N THR A 78 -22.17 3.70 1.51
CA THR A 78 -21.99 4.55 0.34
C THR A 78 -21.43 3.74 -0.82
N SER A 79 -22.06 3.88 -1.99
CA SER A 79 -21.75 3.08 -3.16
C SER A 79 -20.44 3.55 -3.81
N PRO A 80 -19.65 2.65 -4.45
CA PRO A 80 -18.50 3.05 -5.26
C PRO A 80 -18.87 4.14 -6.27
N GLY A 81 -17.99 5.14 -6.43
CA GLY A 81 -18.21 6.32 -7.25
C GLY A 81 -18.82 7.52 -6.49
N GLU A 82 -19.19 7.34 -5.21
CA GLU A 82 -19.77 8.39 -4.36
C GLU A 82 -19.13 8.44 -2.96
N ARG A 83 -18.13 7.60 -2.67
CA ARG A 83 -17.51 7.46 -1.34
C ARG A 83 -16.56 8.62 -1.04
N ASP A 84 -16.61 9.11 0.19
CA ASP A 84 -15.47 9.80 0.79
C ASP A 84 -14.47 8.76 1.30
N LEU A 85 -13.23 8.82 0.82
CA LEU A 85 -12.15 7.93 1.19
C LEU A 85 -11.04 8.69 1.92
N GLU A 86 -10.35 8.00 2.82
CA GLU A 86 -9.09 8.44 3.39
C GLU A 86 -7.99 7.46 2.98
N LEU A 87 -7.03 7.94 2.18
CA LEU A 87 -5.82 7.20 1.83
C LEU A 87 -4.79 7.36 2.93
N ARG A 88 -4.40 6.25 3.53
CA ARG A 88 -3.35 6.15 4.54
C ARG A 88 -2.12 5.48 3.97
N MET A 89 -1.00 6.18 4.05
CA MET A 89 0.33 5.63 3.78
C MET A 89 1.10 5.47 5.09
N ALA A 90 1.70 4.31 5.29
CA ALA A 90 2.47 4.03 6.49
C ALA A 90 3.78 3.31 6.16
N MET A 91 4.82 3.68 6.91
CA MET A 91 6.02 2.88 7.05
C MET A 91 5.85 2.01 8.30
N LEU A 92 6.11 0.72 8.16
CA LEU A 92 5.93 -0.28 9.21
C LEU A 92 7.27 -0.95 9.51
N ASP A 93 7.54 -1.25 10.76
CA ASP A 93 8.55 -2.23 11.13
C ASP A 93 8.06 -3.61 10.67
N ALA A 94 8.78 -4.25 9.76
CA ALA A 94 8.33 -5.46 9.07
C ALA A 94 8.23 -6.69 10.01
N ALA A 95 8.91 -6.67 11.16
CA ALA A 95 8.87 -7.77 12.12
C ALA A 95 7.69 -7.66 13.08
N SER A 96 7.37 -6.44 13.53
CA SER A 96 6.37 -6.18 14.57
C SER A 96 5.05 -5.57 14.07
N GLY A 97 5.00 -5.06 12.83
CA GLY A 97 3.87 -4.30 12.30
C GLY A 97 3.74 -2.90 12.93
N LYS A 98 4.73 -2.46 13.71
CA LYS A 98 4.71 -1.15 14.37
C LYS A 98 4.82 -0.03 13.32
N VAL A 99 3.93 0.95 13.40
CA VAL A 99 3.99 2.16 12.56
C VAL A 99 5.21 3.01 12.94
N LEU A 100 6.06 3.28 11.96
CA LEU A 100 7.27 4.10 12.05
C LEU A 100 7.04 5.53 11.55
N ALA A 101 6.24 5.68 10.49
CA ALA A 101 5.85 6.95 9.91
C ALA A 101 4.47 6.81 9.25
N PHE A 102 3.77 7.92 9.10
CA PHE A 102 2.38 7.96 8.63
C PHE A 102 2.09 9.23 7.83
N TYR A 103 1.21 9.09 6.85
CA TYR A 103 0.62 10.18 6.08
C TYR A 103 -0.83 9.81 5.74
N ALA A 104 -1.75 10.76 5.89
CA ALA A 104 -3.14 10.63 5.47
C ALA A 104 -3.49 11.68 4.41
N GLN A 105 -4.42 11.33 3.54
CA GLN A 105 -4.99 12.21 2.54
C GLN A 105 -6.46 11.86 2.29
N ASP A 106 -7.31 12.87 2.33
CA ASP A 106 -8.70 12.74 1.88
C ASP A 106 -8.79 12.63 0.36
N MET A 107 -9.65 11.73 -0.11
CA MET A 107 -9.93 11.48 -1.52
C MET A 107 -11.43 11.21 -1.69
N GLY A 108 -12.14 12.09 -2.40
CA GLY A 108 -13.53 11.84 -2.78
C GLY A 108 -13.63 11.09 -4.10
N GLU A 109 -14.52 10.11 -4.17
CA GLU A 109 -14.96 9.51 -5.43
C GLU A 109 -16.03 10.36 -6.11
N ASP A 110 -16.06 10.28 -7.44
CA ASP A 110 -17.06 10.95 -8.26
C ASP A 110 -17.23 10.22 -9.61
N ALA A 111 -18.00 10.82 -10.52
CA ALA A 111 -18.25 10.24 -11.84
C ALA A 111 -16.98 10.03 -12.70
N ALA A 112 -15.85 10.66 -12.36
CA ALA A 112 -14.57 10.51 -13.05
C ALA A 112 -13.56 9.64 -12.29
N PHE A 113 -13.77 9.39 -10.99
CA PHE A 113 -12.87 8.62 -10.15
C PHE A 113 -13.62 7.62 -9.25
N GLU A 114 -13.30 6.34 -9.44
CA GLU A 114 -13.69 5.23 -8.57
C GLU A 114 -12.45 4.38 -8.26
N LEU A 115 -12.25 4.05 -6.99
CA LEU A 115 -11.15 3.23 -6.49
C LEU A 115 -11.59 1.76 -6.35
N ALA A 116 -11.09 0.93 -7.26
CA ALA A 116 -11.25 -0.52 -7.19
C ALA A 116 -10.28 -1.14 -6.16
N ALA A 117 -10.67 -2.28 -5.58
CA ALA A 117 -9.93 -2.91 -4.46
C ALA A 117 -8.46 -3.25 -4.78
N ASP A 118 -8.16 -3.53 -6.04
CA ASP A 118 -6.83 -3.91 -6.53
C ASP A 118 -6.15 -2.80 -7.36
N SER A 119 -6.64 -1.56 -7.30
CA SER A 119 -6.12 -0.45 -8.12
C SER A 119 -4.88 0.24 -7.53
N LEU A 120 -4.63 0.09 -6.21
CA LEU A 120 -3.45 0.71 -5.58
C LEU A 120 -2.16 -0.02 -5.98
N ARG A 121 -1.13 0.77 -6.31
CA ARG A 121 0.21 0.30 -6.65
C ARG A 121 1.25 1.22 -6.01
N LEU A 122 2.22 0.62 -5.32
CA LEU A 122 3.37 1.33 -4.78
C LEU A 122 4.56 1.18 -5.74
N ASP A 123 4.87 2.27 -6.44
CA ASP A 123 6.16 2.40 -7.10
C ASP A 123 7.19 2.85 -6.07
N THR A 124 8.18 1.98 -5.84
CA THR A 124 9.31 2.24 -4.94
C THR A 124 10.62 2.30 -5.72
N ALA A 125 10.56 2.75 -6.97
CA ALA A 125 11.74 2.96 -7.79
C ALA A 125 12.80 3.78 -7.04
N ARG A 126 14.06 3.34 -7.18
CA ARG A 126 15.21 3.99 -6.59
C ARG A 126 15.58 5.18 -7.48
N TYR A 127 15.13 6.37 -7.09
CA TYR A 127 15.59 7.60 -7.72
C TYR A 127 16.79 8.13 -6.96
N ASP A 128 17.99 7.92 -7.52
CA ASP A 128 19.19 8.62 -7.09
C ASP A 128 19.09 10.06 -7.58
N LEU A 129 18.58 10.96 -6.74
CA LEU A 129 18.54 12.38 -7.06
C LEU A 129 19.99 12.91 -7.06
N ALA A 130 20.38 13.60 -8.13
CA ALA A 130 21.67 14.29 -8.20
C ALA A 130 21.79 15.29 -7.05
N LYS A 131 23.00 15.53 -6.56
CA LYS A 131 23.24 16.57 -5.54
C LYS A 131 22.88 17.93 -6.13
N GLY A 132 22.03 18.67 -5.42
CA GLY A 132 21.76 20.09 -5.65
C GLY A 132 22.94 20.97 -5.26
#